data_AF-Q964U1-F1
#
_entry.id   AF-Q964U1-F1
#
_cell.length_a   1.000
_cell.length_b   1.000
_cell.length_c   1.000
_cell.angle_alpha   90.00
_cell.angle_beta   90.00
_cell.angle_gamma   90.00
#
_symmetry.space_group_name_H-M   'P 1'
#
loop_
_entity.id
_entity.type
_entity.pdbx_description
1 polymer ?
#
loop_
_entity_poly.entity_id
_entity_poly.type
_entity_poly.pdbx_seq_one_letter_code
_entity_poly.pdbx_strand_id
1 'polypeptide(L)'
;TFKQRRIKLGFTQGDVGLAMGKLYGNDFSQTTISRFEALNLSFKNMCKLKPLLQRWLEDADASMNNPAALTNAHTTPESIGRRRKKRTSIETTVRLALEKAFLQDPKPTSEQISILAETLTMEKEVVRVWFCNRRKK
;
A
#
# COMPACT_ATOMS: atom_id res chain seq x y z
N THR A 1 23.51 4.89 3.27
CA THR A 1 22.33 4.21 2.67
C THR A 1 21.06 4.98 3.01
N PHE A 2 19.92 4.71 2.33
CA PHE A 2 18.63 5.34 2.65
C PHE A 2 18.28 5.24 4.14
N LYS A 3 18.39 4.02 4.71
CA LYS A 3 18.14 3.74 6.14
C LYS A 3 18.98 4.61 7.08
N GLN A 4 20.29 4.72 6.83
CA GLN A 4 21.19 5.51 7.68
C GLN A 4 20.82 6.99 7.67
N ARG A 5 20.55 7.57 6.49
CA ARG A 5 20.18 8.98 6.36
C ARG A 5 18.83 9.26 7.00
N ARG A 6 17.82 8.41 6.79
CA ARG A 6 16.52 8.51 7.45
C ARG A 6 16.67 8.56 8.98
N ILE A 7 17.44 7.63 9.55
CA ILE A 7 17.67 7.57 11.01
C ILE A 7 18.41 8.82 11.50
N LYS A 8 19.41 9.29 10.75
CA LYS A 8 20.16 10.52 11.07
C LYS A 8 19.26 11.75 11.13
N LEU A 9 18.27 11.83 10.24
CA LEU A 9 17.27 12.90 10.22
C LEU A 9 16.13 12.71 11.26
N GLY A 10 16.17 11.65 12.07
CA GLY A 10 15.19 11.40 13.13
C GLY A 10 13.83 10.87 12.66
N PHE A 11 13.67 10.52 11.38
CA PHE A 11 12.39 10.03 10.86
C PHE A 11 12.19 8.54 11.14
N THR A 12 10.99 8.14 11.58
CA THR A 12 10.61 6.72 11.60
C THR A 12 10.21 6.25 10.19
N GLN A 13 10.14 4.93 9.99
CA GLN A 13 9.62 4.37 8.73
C GLN A 13 8.16 4.75 8.48
N GLY A 14 7.36 4.97 9.54
CA GLY A 14 5.99 5.45 9.44
C GLY A 14 5.92 6.90 8.96
N ASP A 15 6.78 7.77 9.50
CA ASP A 15 6.83 9.19 9.13
C ASP A 15 7.16 9.38 7.65
N VAL A 16 8.14 8.60 7.14
CA VAL A 16 8.44 8.58 5.71
C VAL A 16 7.20 8.19 4.90
N GLY A 17 6.52 7.11 5.32
CA GLY A 17 5.34 6.62 4.62
C GLY A 17 4.21 7.66 4.50
N LEU A 18 3.99 8.42 5.59
CA LEU A 18 3.00 9.51 5.65
C LEU A 18 3.44 10.73 4.82
N ALA A 19 4.71 11.13 4.90
CA ALA A 19 5.24 12.27 4.14
C ALA A 19 5.18 12.02 2.63
N MET A 20 5.52 10.80 2.20
CA MET A 20 5.38 10.37 0.81
C MET A 20 3.94 10.43 0.32
N GLY A 21 2.98 10.11 1.20
CA GLY A 21 1.55 10.24 0.92
C GLY A 21 1.12 11.66 0.59
N LYS A 22 1.60 12.64 1.36
CA LYS A 22 1.32 14.06 1.14
C LYS A 22 1.93 14.59 -0.17
N LEU A 23 3.14 14.15 -0.52
CA LEU A 23 3.89 14.66 -1.68
C LEU A 23 3.49 13.99 -3.01
N TYR A 24 3.18 12.69 -2.98
CA TYR A 24 2.95 11.89 -4.20
C TYR A 24 1.55 11.27 -4.26
N GLY A 25 0.64 11.68 -3.37
CA GLY A 25 -0.78 11.28 -3.35
C GLY A 25 -1.04 9.83 -2.97
N ASN A 26 -0.02 9.08 -2.56
CA ASN A 26 -0.12 7.66 -2.21
C ASN A 26 0.67 7.33 -0.95
N ASP A 27 -0.04 7.07 0.15
CA ASP A 27 0.57 6.68 1.41
C ASP A 27 1.31 5.34 1.25
N PHE A 28 2.53 5.29 1.78
CA PHE A 28 3.23 4.03 1.98
C PHE A 28 3.08 3.58 3.43
N SER A 29 2.90 2.28 3.63
CA SER A 29 2.90 1.72 4.98
C SER A 29 4.32 1.66 5.55
N GLN A 30 4.47 1.66 6.87
CA GLN A 30 5.74 1.36 7.53
C GLN A 30 6.36 0.05 6.99
N THR A 31 5.53 -0.97 6.77
CA THR A 31 5.97 -2.25 6.20
C THR A 31 6.55 -2.10 4.79
N THR A 32 6.03 -1.18 3.98
CA THR A 32 6.59 -0.88 2.65
C THR A 32 8.00 -0.32 2.76
N ILE A 33 8.22 0.65 3.65
CA ILE A 33 9.54 1.25 3.86
C ILE A 33 10.50 0.21 4.45
N SER A 34 10.05 -0.59 5.42
CA SER A 34 10.87 -1.67 6.00
C SER A 34 11.31 -2.70 4.95
N ARG A 35 10.41 -3.12 4.05
CA ARG A 35 10.74 -4.06 2.98
C ARG A 35 11.66 -3.46 1.94
N PHE A 36 11.51 -2.18 1.63
CA PHE A 36 12.44 -1.46 0.75
C PHE A 36 13.84 -1.41 1.35
N GLU A 37 13.99 -1.04 2.63
CA GLU A 37 15.28 -0.99 3.34
C GLU A 37 15.96 -2.36 3.42
N ALA A 38 15.18 -3.43 3.58
CA ALA A 38 15.68 -4.81 3.66
C ALA A 38 15.88 -5.48 2.29
N LEU A 39 15.75 -4.73 1.19
CA LEU A 39 15.78 -5.24 -0.17
C LEU A 39 14.76 -6.37 -0.47
N ASN A 40 13.68 -6.45 0.30
CA ASN A 40 12.67 -7.52 0.25
C ASN A 40 11.40 -7.12 -0.54
N LEU A 41 11.60 -6.65 -1.76
CA LEU A 41 10.55 -6.38 -2.75
C LEU A 41 11.01 -6.91 -4.11
N SER A 42 10.07 -7.11 -5.03
CA SER A 42 10.43 -7.45 -6.40
C SER A 42 11.28 -6.36 -7.04
N PHE A 43 12.14 -6.73 -7.99
CA PHE A 43 13.00 -5.79 -8.71
C PHE A 43 12.21 -4.61 -9.30
N LYS A 44 11.07 -4.90 -9.96
CA LYS A 44 10.18 -3.87 -10.51
C LYS A 44 9.67 -2.89 -9.45
N ASN A 45 9.31 -3.38 -8.25
CA ASN A 45 8.88 -2.52 -7.15
C ASN A 45 10.02 -1.69 -6.58
N MET A 46 11.23 -2.26 -6.49
CA MET A 46 12.42 -1.51 -6.07
C MET A 46 12.73 -0.35 -7.01
N CYS A 47 12.78 -0.62 -8.31
CA CYS A 47 13.04 0.41 -9.32
C CYS A 47 11.99 1.52 -9.30
N LYS A 48 10.73 1.19 -8.97
CA LYS A 48 9.67 2.18 -8.83
C LYS A 48 9.80 3.04 -7.57
N LEU A 49 10.14 2.43 -6.43
CA LEU A 49 10.19 3.14 -5.14
C LEU A 49 11.48 3.94 -4.93
N LYS A 50 12.61 3.45 -5.46
CA LYS A 50 13.93 4.06 -5.27
C LYS A 50 13.98 5.56 -5.63
N PRO A 51 13.56 6.01 -6.83
CA PRO A 51 13.64 7.44 -7.17
C PRO A 51 12.73 8.31 -6.29
N LEU A 52 11.56 7.81 -5.91
CA LEU A 52 10.60 8.53 -5.06
C LEU A 52 11.16 8.74 -3.65
N LEU A 53 11.67 7.67 -3.03
CA LEU A 53 12.23 7.72 -1.69
C LEU A 53 13.55 8.52 -1.64
N GLN A 54 14.37 8.42 -2.69
CA GLN A 54 15.61 9.19 -2.76
C GLN A 54 15.34 10.69 -2.85
N ARG A 55 14.42 11.12 -3.72
CA ARG A 55 14.05 12.53 -3.86
C ARG A 55 13.50 13.11 -2.55
N TRP A 56 12.59 12.40 -1.90
CA TRP A 56 12.07 12.82 -0.59
C TRP A 56 13.18 13.00 0.46
N LEU A 57 14.15 12.09 0.47
CA LEU A 57 15.25 12.14 1.43
C LEU A 57 16.19 13.33 1.16
N GLU A 58 16.41 13.68 -0.11
CA GLU A 58 17.16 14.87 -0.51
C GLU A 58 16.44 16.16 -0.08
N ASP A 59 15.12 16.23 -0.31
CA ASP A 59 14.29 17.37 0.12
C ASP A 59 14.28 17.52 1.65
N ALA A 60 14.20 16.41 2.39
CA ALA A 60 14.23 16.40 3.84
C ALA A 60 15.59 16.86 4.41
N ASP A 61 16.70 16.41 3.82
CA ASP A 61 18.07 16.79 4.20
C ASP A 61 18.32 18.29 3.93
N ALA A 62 17.87 18.80 2.79
CA ALA A 62 17.96 20.22 2.44
C ALA A 62 17.17 21.11 3.39
N SER A 63 15.98 20.67 3.82
CA SER A 63 15.13 21.41 4.74
C SER A 63 15.71 21.53 6.16
N MET A 64 16.53 20.56 6.57
CA MET A 64 17.26 20.62 7.85
C MET A 64 18.39 21.65 7.84
N ASN A 65 18.99 21.90 6.67
CA ASN A 65 20.05 22.90 6.50
C ASN A 65 19.51 24.30 6.17
N ASN A 66 18.27 24.42 5.69
CA ASN A 66 17.62 25.69 5.43
C ASN A 66 16.10 25.61 5.70
N PRO A 67 15.61 26.10 6.86
CA PRO A 67 14.20 26.01 7.24
C PRO A 67 13.23 26.81 6.33
N ALA A 68 13.73 27.66 5.42
CA ALA A 68 12.91 28.38 4.44
C ALA A 68 12.57 27.57 3.17
N ALA A 69 13.18 26.38 2.96
CA ALA A 69 13.04 25.63 1.70
C ALA A 69 11.78 24.75 1.60
N LEU A 70 11.06 24.53 2.71
CA LEU A 70 9.88 23.65 2.77
C LEU A 70 8.63 24.23 2.10
N THR A 71 8.60 25.53 1.77
CA THR A 71 7.44 26.18 1.15
C THR A 71 7.29 25.87 -0.34
N ASN A 72 8.33 25.31 -0.98
CA ASN A 72 8.37 25.09 -2.43
C ASN A 72 8.35 23.61 -2.82
N ALA A 73 8.00 22.70 -1.91
CA ALA A 73 7.75 21.31 -2.28
C ALA A 73 6.53 21.27 -3.21
N HIS A 74 6.81 21.32 -4.52
CA HIS A 74 5.85 21.23 -5.61
C HIS A 74 4.91 20.05 -5.37
N THR A 75 3.73 20.34 -4.82
CA THR A 75 2.59 19.45 -4.86
C THR A 75 2.23 19.34 -6.34
N THR A 76 2.60 18.26 -7.01
CA THR A 76 2.10 18.01 -8.37
C THR A 76 0.59 17.80 -8.25
N PRO A 77 -0.24 18.68 -8.84
CA PRO A 77 -1.70 18.66 -8.64
C PRO A 77 -2.37 17.37 -9.16
N GLU A 78 -1.66 16.58 -9.95
CA GLU A 78 -2.19 15.44 -10.69
C GLU A 78 -2.44 14.18 -9.83
N SER A 79 -2.00 14.14 -8.56
CA SER A 79 -2.03 12.90 -7.75
C SER A 79 -3.20 12.80 -6.74
N ILE A 80 -3.99 13.86 -6.56
CA ILE A 80 -5.03 13.95 -5.51
C ILE A 80 -6.22 13.00 -5.77
N GLY A 81 -6.41 12.53 -7.00
CA GLY A 81 -7.61 11.77 -7.41
C GLY A 81 -7.63 10.27 -7.13
N ARG A 82 -6.53 9.64 -6.66
CA ARG A 82 -6.48 8.17 -6.50
C ARG A 82 -5.93 7.72 -5.16
N ARG A 83 -6.61 8.09 -4.08
CA ARG A 83 -6.35 7.48 -2.76
C ARG A 83 -6.61 5.98 -2.83
N ARG A 84 -5.61 5.18 -2.46
CA ARG A 84 -5.71 3.71 -2.44
C ARG A 84 -6.81 3.27 -1.46
N LYS A 85 -7.68 2.34 -1.88
CA LYS A 85 -8.67 1.71 -0.98
C LYS A 85 -7.95 1.04 0.21
N LYS A 86 -8.45 1.27 1.43
CA LYS A 86 -7.96 0.59 2.65
C LYS A 86 -8.20 -0.92 2.50
N ARG A 87 -7.30 -1.72 3.07
CA ARG A 87 -7.44 -3.19 3.06
C ARG A 87 -8.65 -3.58 3.92
N THR A 88 -9.58 -4.35 3.34
CA THR A 88 -10.67 -5.00 4.07
C THR A 88 -10.13 -6.15 4.90
N SER A 89 -10.42 -6.15 6.20
CA SER A 89 -10.15 -7.29 7.09
C SER A 89 -11.30 -8.29 6.95
N ILE A 90 -10.98 -9.56 6.69
CA ILE A 90 -11.97 -10.63 6.59
C ILE A 90 -11.95 -11.40 7.91
N GLU A 91 -13.07 -11.46 8.60
CA GLU A 91 -13.23 -12.20 9.85
C GLU A 91 -12.95 -13.69 9.66
N THR A 92 -12.58 -14.37 10.75
CA THR A 92 -12.21 -15.79 10.70
C THR A 92 -13.37 -16.68 10.26
N THR A 93 -14.59 -16.43 10.76
CA THR A 93 -15.81 -17.15 10.39
C THR A 93 -16.10 -17.02 8.89
N VAL A 94 -16.03 -15.79 8.37
CA VAL A 94 -16.21 -15.49 6.95
C VAL A 94 -15.13 -16.13 6.08
N ARG A 95 -13.87 -16.12 6.54
CA ARG A 95 -12.76 -16.80 5.85
C ARG A 95 -13.01 -18.30 5.72
N LEU A 96 -13.46 -18.96 6.79
CA LEU A 96 -13.78 -20.39 6.77
C LEU A 96 -14.94 -20.70 5.79
N ALA A 97 -15.96 -19.85 5.76
CA ALA A 97 -17.06 -19.99 4.81
C ALA A 97 -16.60 -19.83 3.35
N LEU A 98 -15.74 -18.85 3.07
CA LEU A 98 -15.13 -18.64 1.75
C LEU A 98 -14.25 -19.84 1.33
N GLU A 99 -13.49 -20.42 2.26
CA GLU A 99 -12.69 -21.63 2.00
C GLU A 99 -13.58 -22.84 1.68
N LYS A 100 -14.68 -23.04 2.42
CA LYS A 100 -15.66 -24.09 2.13
C LYS A 100 -16.29 -23.92 0.75
N ALA A 101 -16.71 -22.70 0.40
CA ALA A 101 -17.26 -22.40 -0.92
C ALA A 101 -16.23 -22.63 -2.03
N PHE A 102 -14.96 -22.28 -1.80
CA PHE A 102 -13.87 -22.51 -2.75
C PHE A 102 -13.62 -23.99 -3.06
N LEU A 103 -13.76 -24.87 -2.06
CA LEU A 103 -13.63 -26.32 -2.26
C LEU A 103 -14.76 -26.90 -3.13
N GLN A 104 -15.94 -26.28 -3.11
CA GLN A 104 -17.08 -26.71 -3.94
C GLN A 104 -16.94 -26.18 -5.37
N ASP A 105 -16.62 -24.90 -5.52
CA ASP A 105 -16.39 -24.27 -6.83
C ASP A 105 -15.26 -23.22 -6.73
N PRO A 106 -14.05 -23.52 -7.27
CA PRO A 106 -12.94 -22.58 -7.32
C PRO A 106 -13.13 -21.40 -8.31
N LYS A 107 -14.10 -21.49 -9.23
CA LYS A 107 -14.36 -20.50 -10.28
C LYS A 107 -15.86 -20.14 -10.35
N PRO A 108 -16.44 -19.63 -9.26
CA PRO A 108 -17.85 -19.24 -9.25
C PRO A 108 -18.12 -18.13 -10.25
N THR A 109 -19.33 -18.15 -10.82
CA THR A 109 -19.84 -17.12 -11.73
C THR A 109 -20.08 -15.80 -11.00
N SER A 110 -20.28 -14.71 -11.76
CA SER A 110 -20.59 -13.39 -11.19
C SER A 110 -21.85 -13.41 -10.31
N GLU A 111 -22.84 -14.23 -10.67
CA GLU A 111 -24.09 -14.39 -9.92
C GLU A 111 -23.85 -15.14 -8.61
N GLN A 112 -23.15 -16.28 -8.65
CA GLN A 112 -22.78 -17.03 -7.44
C GLN A 112 -21.93 -16.20 -6.47
N ILE A 113 -21.03 -15.37 -6.99
CA ILE A 113 -20.25 -14.41 -6.17
C ILE A 113 -21.16 -13.38 -5.51
N SER A 114 -22.22 -12.92 -6.19
CA SER A 114 -23.17 -11.94 -5.63
C SER A 114 -23.96 -12.56 -4.48
N ILE A 115 -24.51 -13.75 -4.67
CA ILE A 115 -25.26 -14.50 -3.64
C ILE A 115 -24.37 -14.78 -2.41
N LEU A 116 -23.13 -15.20 -2.64
CA LEU A 116 -22.18 -15.47 -1.56
C LEU A 116 -21.80 -14.18 -0.80
N ALA A 117 -21.64 -13.07 -1.51
CA ALA A 117 -21.36 -11.78 -0.90
C ALA A 117 -22.53 -11.29 -0.03
N GLU A 118 -23.76 -11.44 -0.47
CA GLU A 118 -24.96 -11.14 0.32
C GLU A 118 -25.05 -12.02 1.57
N THR A 119 -24.88 -13.34 1.42
CA THR A 119 -24.91 -14.31 2.53
C THR A 119 -23.85 -14.01 3.59
N LEU A 120 -22.65 -13.58 3.15
CA LEU A 120 -21.54 -13.25 4.04
C LEU A 120 -21.54 -11.78 4.47
N THR A 121 -22.52 -10.99 4.05
CA THR A 121 -22.60 -9.53 4.30
C THR A 121 -21.30 -8.79 3.90
N MET A 122 -20.73 -9.15 2.77
CA MET A 122 -19.49 -8.58 2.21
C MET A 122 -19.73 -7.85 0.89
N GLU A 123 -18.85 -6.91 0.52
CA GLU A 123 -18.86 -6.32 -0.81
C GLU A 123 -18.51 -7.39 -1.87
N LYS A 124 -19.31 -7.46 -2.94
CA LYS A 124 -19.11 -8.37 -4.08
C LYS A 124 -17.67 -8.37 -4.60
N GLU A 125 -17.06 -7.18 -4.68
CA GLU A 125 -15.68 -7.02 -5.15
C GLU A 125 -14.66 -7.66 -4.22
N VAL A 126 -14.89 -7.62 -2.90
CA VAL A 126 -14.01 -8.26 -1.91
C VAL A 126 -14.03 -9.77 -2.07
N VAL A 127 -15.22 -10.37 -2.21
CA VAL A 127 -15.38 -11.82 -2.44
C VAL A 127 -14.73 -12.22 -3.76
N ARG A 128 -15.01 -11.49 -4.85
CA ARG A 128 -14.41 -11.73 -6.16
C ARG A 128 -12.87 -11.70 -6.11
N VAL A 129 -12.29 -10.68 -5.48
CA VAL A 129 -10.84 -10.53 -5.32
C VAL A 129 -10.27 -11.63 -4.42
N TRP A 130 -11.00 -12.05 -3.39
CA TRP A 130 -10.61 -13.17 -2.53
C TRP A 130 -10.45 -14.46 -3.34
N PHE A 131 -11.44 -14.83 -4.17
CA PHE A 131 -11.35 -16.02 -5.04
C PHE A 131 -10.18 -15.91 -6.02
N CYS A 132 -10.00 -14.74 -6.65
CA CYS A 132 -8.87 -14.48 -7.55
C CYS A 132 -7.50 -14.66 -6.86
N ASN A 133 -7.36 -14.18 -5.63
CA ASN A 133 -6.12 -14.33 -4.86
C ASN A 133 -5.95 -15.76 -4.37
N ARG A 134 -7.03 -16.43 -3.95
CA ARG A 134 -7.00 -17.80 -3.45
C ARG A 134 -6.55 -18.79 -4.52
N ARG A 135 -6.94 -18.59 -5.79
CA ARG A 135 -6.48 -19.39 -6.94
C ARG A 135 -5.00 -19.21 -7.28
N LYS A 136 -4.40 -18.08 -6.91
CA LYS A 136 -2.97 -17.77 -7.16
C LYS A 136 -2.05 -18.28 -6.05
N LYS A 137 -2.63 -18.77 -4.95
CA LYS A 137 -1.92 -19.35 -3.81
C LYS A 137 -1.93 -20.86 -3.93
#